data_AF-A0AAF0CSS6-F1
#
_entry.id   AF-A0AAF0CSS6-F1
#
_cell.length_a   1.000
_cell.length_b   1.000
_cell.length_c   1.000
_cell.angle_alpha   90.00
_cell.angle_beta   90.00
_cell.angle_gamma   90.00
#
_symmetry.space_group_name_H-M   'P 1'
#
loop_
_entity.id
_entity.type
_entity.pdbx_description
1 polymer ?
#
loop_
_entity_poly.entity_id
_entity_poly.type
_entity_poly.pdbx_seq_one_letter_code
_entity_poly.pdbx_strand_id
1 'polypeptide(L)'
;MESASCHYCGLPFKVRTVKPAESVYCCAGCALAERVRTEDGNFPVTPELIVGLLASLAVFNQVLFAVLAWLMQDEGKADLVRRFEWGSLSLGAAAFVLLVVAQRSSGARTPLDLILLCQSVFLLILGVGLTSPFCAAIGTIGLLGWSARGLVRRRAPQLGPGGKTD
;
A
#
# COMPACT_ATOMS: atom_id res chain seq x y z
N MET A 1 -6.60 -23.71 6.49
CA MET A 1 -6.74 -22.57 5.54
C MET A 1 -8.03 -22.79 4.80
N GLU A 2 -8.90 -21.79 4.77
CA GLU A 2 -10.21 -21.84 4.13
C GLU A 2 -10.18 -21.00 2.85
N SER A 3 -10.91 -21.43 1.82
CA SER A 3 -11.09 -20.65 0.59
C SER A 3 -12.19 -19.62 0.79
N ALA A 4 -11.89 -18.36 0.52
CA ALA A 4 -12.86 -17.26 0.55
C ALA A 4 -12.76 -16.43 -0.73
N SER A 5 -13.82 -15.69 -1.07
CA SER A 5 -13.81 -14.68 -2.13
C SER A 5 -13.71 -13.28 -1.50
N CYS A 6 -12.92 -12.40 -2.11
CA CYS A 6 -12.83 -11.02 -1.65
C CYS A 6 -14.18 -10.33 -1.82
N HIS A 7 -14.71 -9.73 -0.76
CA HIS A 7 -16.00 -9.03 -0.82
C HIS A 7 -16.01 -7.89 -1.86
N TYR A 8 -14.88 -7.21 -2.06
CA TYR A 8 -14.78 -6.06 -2.95
C TYR A 8 -14.51 -6.42 -4.42
N CYS A 9 -13.54 -7.30 -4.70
CA CYS A 9 -13.11 -7.61 -6.08
C CYS A 9 -13.46 -9.02 -6.55
N GLY A 10 -14.08 -9.84 -5.70
CA GLY A 10 -14.47 -11.22 -6.03
C GLY A 10 -13.32 -12.22 -6.19
N LEU A 11 -12.06 -11.80 -6.00
CA LEU A 11 -10.90 -12.66 -6.18
C LEU A 11 -10.90 -13.80 -5.16
N PRO A 12 -10.77 -15.08 -5.58
CA PRO A 12 -10.59 -16.19 -4.65
C PRO A 12 -9.22 -16.09 -3.97
N PHE A 13 -9.17 -16.30 -2.65
CA PHE A 13 -7.96 -16.29 -1.85
C PHE A 13 -8.08 -17.21 -0.63
N LYS A 14 -6.97 -17.51 0.03
CA LYS A 14 -6.94 -18.35 1.23
C LYS A 14 -6.78 -17.49 2.48
N VAL A 15 -7.61 -17.76 3.49
CA VAL A 15 -7.50 -17.14 4.82
C VAL A 15 -7.32 -18.19 5.90
N ARG A 16 -6.83 -17.77 7.07
CA ARG A 16 -6.63 -18.69 8.20
C ARG A 16 -7.96 -19.14 8.81
N THR A 17 -8.90 -18.20 8.96
CA THR A 17 -10.23 -18.41 9.55
C THR A 17 -11.19 -17.40 8.94
N VAL A 18 -12.32 -17.87 8.42
CA VAL A 18 -13.46 -17.01 8.04
C VAL A 18 -14.38 -16.90 9.24
N LYS A 19 -14.60 -15.68 9.74
CA LYS A 19 -15.68 -15.44 10.70
C LYS A 19 -16.97 -15.19 9.91
N PRO A 20 -18.08 -15.86 10.23
CA PRO A 20 -19.30 -15.81 9.42
C PRO A 20 -19.97 -14.43 9.33
N ALA A 21 -19.63 -13.49 10.23
CA ALA A 21 -20.20 -12.13 10.25
C ALA A 21 -19.23 -11.04 9.74
N GLU A 22 -18.00 -11.38 9.35
CA GLU A 22 -16.96 -10.38 9.05
C GLU A 22 -16.55 -10.43 7.58
N SER A 23 -16.63 -9.30 6.89
CA SER A 23 -16.21 -9.17 5.48
C SER A 23 -14.72 -9.43 5.35
N VAL A 24 -14.33 -10.31 4.42
CA VAL A 24 -12.93 -10.66 4.16
C VAL A 24 -12.43 -10.05 2.85
N TYR A 25 -11.22 -9.49 2.88
CA TYR A 25 -10.62 -8.78 1.76
C TYR A 25 -9.27 -9.39 1.37
N CYS A 26 -8.98 -9.43 0.07
CA CYS A 26 -7.73 -10.01 -0.44
C CYS A 26 -6.52 -9.10 -0.33
N CYS A 27 -6.72 -7.80 -0.08
CA CYS A 27 -5.66 -6.79 0.09
C CYS A 27 -6.18 -5.57 0.88
N ALA A 28 -5.26 -4.78 1.43
CA ALA A 28 -5.58 -3.56 2.16
C ALA A 28 -6.35 -2.53 1.31
N GLY A 29 -6.04 -2.42 0.02
CA GLY A 29 -6.74 -1.52 -0.90
C GLY A 29 -8.22 -1.89 -1.07
N CYS A 30 -8.56 -3.18 -1.18
CA CYS A 30 -9.95 -3.62 -1.23
C CYS A 30 -10.71 -3.30 0.06
N ALA A 31 -10.09 -3.52 1.22
CA ALA A 31 -10.70 -3.18 2.50
C ALA A 31 -10.92 -1.66 2.61
N LEU A 32 -9.93 -0.87 2.21
CA LEU A 32 -10.00 0.58 2.21
C LEU A 32 -11.13 1.09 1.30
N ALA A 33 -11.19 0.62 0.05
CA ALA A 33 -12.16 1.13 -0.89
C ALA A 33 -13.61 0.70 -0.60
N GLU A 34 -13.83 -0.38 0.16
CA GLU A 34 -15.16 -0.68 0.69
C GLU A 34 -15.54 0.31 1.81
N ARG A 35 -14.61 0.62 2.72
CA ARG A 35 -14.83 1.52 3.87
C ARG A 35 -14.94 3.00 3.49
N VAL A 36 -14.40 3.38 2.33
CA VAL A 36 -14.43 4.76 1.81
C VAL A 36 -15.70 5.03 0.99
N ARG A 37 -16.63 4.07 0.89
CA ARG A 37 -17.92 4.30 0.24
C ARG A 37 -18.64 5.47 0.91
N THR A 38 -18.88 6.50 0.11
CA THR A 38 -19.60 7.72 0.49
C THR A 38 -21.09 7.39 0.59
N GLU A 39 -21.62 7.39 1.82
CA GLU A 39 -23.06 7.54 2.03
C GLU A 39 -23.38 9.05 2.05
N ASP A 40 -24.30 9.49 1.19
CA ASP A 40 -24.94 10.81 1.20
C ASP A 40 -24.01 12.04 1.33
N GLY A 41 -22.93 12.08 0.55
CA GLY A 41 -22.10 13.28 0.38
C GLY A 41 -21.13 13.60 1.53
N ASN A 42 -21.10 12.80 2.60
CA ASN A 42 -20.10 12.92 3.66
C ASN A 42 -18.89 12.04 3.36
N PHE A 43 -17.69 12.63 3.27
CA PHE A 43 -16.45 11.87 3.17
C PHE A 43 -16.15 11.20 4.52
N PRO A 44 -16.15 9.85 4.60
CA PRO A 44 -15.91 9.18 5.86
C PRO A 44 -14.41 9.29 6.20
N VAL A 45 -14.10 10.11 7.22
CA VAL A 45 -12.74 10.21 7.79
C VAL A 45 -12.49 8.96 8.64
N THR A 46 -12.14 7.87 7.97
CA THR A 46 -11.78 6.61 8.63
C THR A 46 -10.27 6.55 8.90
N PRO A 47 -9.82 5.89 9.99
CA PRO A 47 -8.39 5.69 10.27
C PRO A 47 -7.65 5.06 9.09
N GLU A 48 -8.28 4.13 8.36
CA GLU A 48 -7.71 3.47 7.21
C GLU A 48 -7.48 4.42 6.04
N LEU A 49 -8.42 5.35 5.81
CA LEU A 49 -8.26 6.40 4.80
C LEU A 49 -7.10 7.31 5.15
N ILE A 50 -6.98 7.72 6.41
CA ILE A 50 -5.83 8.52 6.88
C ILE A 50 -4.53 7.76 6.64
N VAL A 51 -4.45 6.48 7.03
CA VAL A 51 -3.24 5.66 6.83
C VAL A 51 -2.92 5.52 5.34
N GLY A 52 -3.91 5.28 4.49
CA GLY A 52 -3.73 5.19 3.05
C GLY A 52 -3.22 6.49 2.42
N LEU A 53 -3.78 7.64 2.83
CA LEU A 53 -3.33 8.96 2.39
C LEU A 53 -1.92 9.27 2.86
N LEU A 54 -1.60 9.03 4.14
CA LEU A 54 -0.27 9.23 4.68
C LEU A 54 0.77 8.33 4.00
N ALA A 55 0.43 7.06 3.73
CA ALA A 55 1.31 6.15 3.02
C ALA A 55 1.57 6.64 1.59
N SER A 56 0.52 7.08 0.89
CA SER A 56 0.64 7.58 -0.49
C SER A 56 1.45 8.88 -0.56
N LEU A 57 1.21 9.80 0.38
CA LEU A 57 1.97 11.04 0.52
C LEU A 57 3.44 10.75 0.83
N ALA A 58 3.72 9.81 1.74
CA ALA A 58 5.08 9.43 2.09
C ALA A 58 5.83 8.82 0.88
N VAL A 59 5.21 7.91 0.13
CA VAL A 59 5.81 7.34 -1.09
C VAL A 59 6.03 8.41 -2.15
N PHE A 60 5.08 9.31 -2.36
CA PHE A 60 5.24 10.41 -3.32
C PHE A 60 6.44 11.30 -2.97
N ASN A 61 6.54 11.75 -1.71
CA ASN A 61 7.64 12.60 -1.26
C ASN A 61 8.98 11.84 -1.23
N GLN A 62 8.97 10.54 -0.94
CA GLN A 62 10.15 9.69 -1.05
C GLN A 62 10.72 9.69 -2.47
N VAL A 63 9.86 9.51 -3.48
CA VAL A 63 10.25 9.53 -4.90
C VAL A 63 10.73 10.90 -5.30
N LEU A 64 10.02 11.96 -4.90
CA LEU A 64 10.41 13.33 -5.19
C LEU A 64 11.82 13.63 -4.66
N PHE A 65 12.12 13.27 -3.41
CA PHE A 65 13.47 13.46 -2.85
C PHE A 65 14.52 12.56 -3.50
N ALA A 66 14.19 11.33 -3.90
CA ALA A 66 15.11 10.48 -4.66
C ALA A 66 15.50 11.13 -6.00
N VAL A 67 14.52 11.68 -6.72
CA VAL A 67 14.72 12.37 -8.00
C VAL A 67 15.50 13.67 -7.81
N LEU A 68 15.18 14.47 -6.78
CA LEU A 68 15.93 15.70 -6.48
C LEU A 68 17.37 15.40 -6.10
N ALA A 69 17.61 14.38 -5.27
CA ALA A 69 18.97 13.94 -4.93
C ALA A 69 19.76 13.58 -6.20
N TRP A 70 19.14 12.84 -7.13
CA TRP A 70 19.75 12.45 -8.40
C TRP A 70 20.06 13.64 -9.31
N LEU A 71 19.10 14.56 -9.51
CA LEU A 71 19.29 15.74 -10.38
C LEU A 71 20.37 16.68 -9.84
N MET A 72 20.58 16.72 -8.53
CA MET A 72 21.53 17.64 -7.89
C MET A 72 22.95 17.05 -7.71
N GLN A 73 23.20 15.82 -8.16
CA GLN A 73 24.53 15.21 -8.09
C GLN A 73 25.55 16.01 -8.91
N ASP A 74 25.14 16.55 -10.06
CA ASP A 74 26.03 17.27 -10.99
C ASP A 74 26.27 18.75 -10.59
N GLU A 75 25.51 19.29 -9.64
CA GLU A 75 25.60 20.70 -9.23
C GLU A 75 26.67 20.96 -8.14
N GLY A 76 27.41 19.93 -7.70
CA GLY A 76 28.44 20.06 -6.66
C GLY A 76 27.89 20.37 -5.25
N LYS A 77 26.57 20.26 -5.04
CA LYS A 77 25.89 20.55 -3.76
C LYS A 77 25.79 19.30 -2.87
N ALA A 78 26.93 18.71 -2.50
CA ALA A 78 26.99 17.44 -1.78
C ALA A 78 26.14 17.39 -0.50
N ASP A 79 26.13 18.45 0.31
CA ASP A 79 25.34 18.51 1.54
C ASP A 79 23.83 18.46 1.28
N LEU A 80 23.37 19.08 0.18
CA LEU A 80 21.96 19.13 -0.17
C LEU A 80 21.49 17.79 -0.73
N VAL A 81 22.30 17.15 -1.58
CA VAL A 81 22.05 15.78 -2.09
C VAL A 81 21.88 14.82 -0.91
N ARG A 82 22.80 14.87 0.05
CA ARG A 82 22.74 14.02 1.25
C ARG A 82 21.48 14.25 2.07
N ARG A 83 21.02 15.49 2.22
CA ARG A 83 19.74 15.79 2.91
C ARG A 83 18.54 15.19 2.19
N PHE A 84 18.51 15.25 0.86
CA PHE A 84 17.43 14.64 0.07
C PHE A 84 17.48 13.11 0.10
N GLU A 85 18.66 12.51 0.04
CA GLU A 85 18.82 11.05 0.21
C GLU A 85 18.27 10.58 1.56
N TRP A 86 18.68 11.23 2.65
CA TRP A 86 18.18 10.91 3.99
C TRP A 86 16.68 11.19 4.15
N GLY A 87 16.18 12.27 3.55
CA GLY A 87 14.75 12.57 3.49
C GLY A 87 13.97 11.45 2.79
N SER A 88 14.46 10.99 1.64
CA SER A 88 13.87 9.89 0.87
C SER A 88 13.88 8.58 1.67
N LEU A 89 15.01 8.20 2.26
CA LEU A 89 15.12 6.99 3.08
C LEU A 89 14.18 7.03 4.30
N SER A 90 14.09 8.17 4.98
CA SER A 90 13.23 8.36 6.15
C SER A 90 11.75 8.22 5.79
N LEU A 91 11.33 8.84 4.67
CA LEU A 91 9.97 8.70 4.16
C LEU A 91 9.67 7.28 3.69
N GLY A 92 10.65 6.59 3.10
CA GLY A 92 10.52 5.19 2.73
C GLY A 92 10.29 4.28 3.93
N ALA A 93 11.03 4.51 5.02
CA ALA A 93 10.82 3.81 6.29
C ALA A 93 9.41 4.10 6.86
N ALA A 94 8.98 5.37 6.85
CA ALA A 94 7.65 5.76 7.32
C ALA A 94 6.53 5.12 6.48
N ALA A 95 6.63 5.16 5.15
CA ALA A 95 5.70 4.52 4.23
C ALA A 95 5.61 3.01 4.46
N PHE A 96 6.76 2.35 4.66
CA PHE A 96 6.79 0.92 4.97
C PHE A 96 6.03 0.59 6.25
N VAL A 97 6.25 1.35 7.34
CA VAL A 97 5.53 1.16 8.60
C VAL A 97 4.02 1.33 8.42
N LEU A 98 3.59 2.39 7.72
CA LEU A 98 2.17 2.64 7.45
C LEU A 98 1.54 1.49 6.65
N LEU A 99 2.23 0.97 5.64
CA LEU A 99 1.76 -0.15 4.83
C LEU A 99 1.68 -1.46 5.64
N VAL A 100 2.65 -1.71 6.52
CA VAL A 100 2.60 -2.86 7.45
C VAL A 100 1.39 -2.77 8.37
N VAL A 101 1.13 -1.59 8.93
CA VAL A 101 -0.03 -1.35 9.80
C VAL A 101 -1.34 -1.58 9.02
N ALA A 102 -1.44 -1.03 7.80
CA ALA A 102 -2.61 -1.23 6.94
C ALA A 102 -2.84 -2.71 6.54
N GLN A 103 -1.77 -3.45 6.25
CA GLN A 103 -1.85 -4.89 5.97
C GLN A 103 -2.27 -5.69 7.20
N ARG A 104 -1.79 -5.31 8.40
CA ARG A 104 -2.21 -5.97 9.64
C ARG A 104 -3.66 -5.69 10.01
N SER A 105 -4.12 -4.45 9.87
CA SER A 105 -5.50 -4.08 10.19
C SER A 105 -6.53 -4.67 9.22
N SER A 106 -6.14 -4.92 7.97
CA SER A 106 -7.01 -5.56 6.97
C SER A 106 -7.09 -7.08 7.09
N GLY A 107 -6.24 -7.73 7.90
CA GLY A 107 -6.28 -9.17 8.13
C GLY A 107 -5.88 -10.04 6.91
N ALA A 108 -5.54 -9.42 5.77
CA ALA A 108 -5.06 -10.10 4.58
C ALA A 108 -3.62 -10.60 4.80
N ARG A 109 -3.47 -11.90 5.11
CA ARG A 109 -2.17 -12.54 5.31
C ARG A 109 -1.98 -13.68 4.32
N THR A 110 -1.61 -13.33 3.09
CA THR A 110 -1.15 -14.31 2.11
C THR A 110 0.38 -14.49 2.22
N PRO A 111 0.94 -15.67 1.88
CA PRO A 111 2.39 -15.87 1.89
C PRO A 111 3.12 -14.89 0.94
N LEU A 112 2.46 -14.45 -0.12
CA LEU A 112 2.99 -13.42 -1.03
C LEU A 112 3.13 -12.05 -0.34
N ASP A 113 2.23 -11.70 0.59
CA ASP A 113 2.37 -10.46 1.36
C ASP A 113 3.65 -10.51 2.22
N LEU A 114 3.98 -11.68 2.79
CA LEU A 114 5.22 -11.86 3.55
C LEU A 114 6.47 -11.72 2.66
N ILE A 115 6.45 -12.31 1.46
CA ILE A 115 7.56 -12.22 0.50
C ILE A 115 7.82 -10.75 0.13
N LEU A 116 6.75 -10.00 -0.19
CA LEU A 116 6.89 -8.60 -0.55
C LEU A 116 7.31 -7.72 0.64
N LEU A 117 6.82 -8.02 1.84
CA LEU A 117 7.31 -7.35 3.06
C LEU A 117 8.82 -7.58 3.25
N CYS A 118 9.28 -8.83 3.16
CA CYS A 118 10.70 -9.17 3.26
C CYS A 118 11.52 -8.50 2.15
N GLN A 119 11.01 -8.47 0.92
CA GLN A 119 11.65 -7.79 -0.21
C GLN A 119 11.77 -6.28 0.04
N SER A 120 10.70 -5.63 0.52
CA SER A 120 10.73 -4.19 0.83
C SER A 120 11.70 -3.87 1.96
N VAL A 121 11.76 -4.71 3.02
CA VAL A 121 12.77 -4.57 4.09
C VAL A 121 14.17 -4.71 3.52
N PHE A 122 14.42 -5.73 2.71
CA PHE A 122 15.71 -5.95 2.07
C PHE A 122 16.13 -4.75 1.21
N LEU A 123 15.22 -4.22 0.38
CA LEU A 123 15.48 -3.06 -0.48
C LEU A 123 15.68 -1.75 0.32
N LEU A 124 15.02 -1.60 1.47
CA LEU A 124 15.26 -0.49 2.39
C LEU A 124 16.65 -0.58 3.02
N ILE A 125 17.04 -1.76 3.54
CA ILE A 125 18.38 -1.99 4.11
C ILE A 125 19.45 -1.78 3.04
N LEU A 126 19.23 -2.29 1.84
CA LEU A 126 20.14 -2.12 0.71
C LEU A 126 20.24 -0.64 0.30
N GLY A 127 19.13 0.09 0.29
CA GLY A 127 19.11 1.53 0.02
C GLY A 127 19.90 2.34 1.04
N VAL A 128 19.86 1.95 2.32
CA VAL A 128 20.70 2.55 3.37
C VAL A 128 22.17 2.20 3.16
N GLY A 129 22.49 0.93 2.88
CA GLY A 129 23.87 0.45 2.72
C GLY A 129 24.58 0.99 1.47
N LEU A 130 23.85 1.13 0.37
CA LEU A 130 24.34 1.68 -0.90
C LEU A 130 24.14 3.19 -1.04
N THR A 131 23.58 3.84 -0.01
CA THR A 131 23.13 5.25 -0.07
C THR A 131 22.32 5.56 -1.34
N SER A 132 21.50 4.59 -1.77
CA SER A 132 20.71 4.68 -3.00
C SER A 132 19.22 4.81 -2.65
N PRO A 133 18.64 6.02 -2.74
CA PRO A 133 17.24 6.23 -2.41
C PRO A 133 16.29 5.50 -3.37
N PHE A 134 16.75 5.19 -4.60
CA PHE A 134 15.97 4.45 -5.60
C PHE A 134 15.71 3.00 -5.19
N CYS A 135 16.66 2.32 -4.55
CA CYS A 135 16.44 0.96 -4.06
C CYS A 135 15.26 0.94 -3.05
N ALA A 136 15.28 1.86 -2.09
CA ALA A 136 14.22 2.03 -1.12
C ALA A 136 12.87 2.40 -1.79
N ALA A 137 12.90 3.29 -2.80
CA ALA A 137 11.69 3.71 -3.52
C ALA A 137 11.03 2.56 -4.30
N ILE A 138 11.83 1.72 -4.98
CA ILE A 138 11.32 0.52 -5.67
C ILE A 138 10.61 -0.40 -4.68
N GLY A 139 11.20 -0.59 -3.49
CA GLY A 139 10.63 -1.43 -2.44
C GLY A 139 9.28 -0.92 -1.92
N THR A 140 9.14 0.39 -1.68
CA THR A 140 7.90 0.98 -1.16
C THR A 140 6.82 1.13 -2.23
N ILE A 141 7.19 1.49 -3.47
CA ILE A 141 6.27 1.53 -4.61
C ILE A 141 5.71 0.13 -4.88
N GLY A 142 6.57 -0.89 -4.91
CA GLY A 142 6.14 -2.27 -5.12
C GLY A 142 5.14 -2.74 -4.05
N LEU A 143 5.41 -2.41 -2.78
CA LEU A 143 4.52 -2.75 -1.66
C LEU A 143 3.19 -1.97 -1.72
N LEU A 144 3.23 -0.69 -2.08
CA LEU A 144 2.03 0.13 -2.24
C LEU A 144 1.16 -0.40 -3.39
N GLY A 145 1.76 -0.65 -4.55
CA GLY A 145 1.08 -1.19 -5.73
C GLY A 145 0.48 -2.58 -5.45
N TRP A 146 1.22 -3.43 -4.75
CA TRP A 146 0.69 -4.73 -4.31
C TRP A 146 -0.48 -4.57 -3.35
N SER A 147 -0.41 -3.63 -2.41
CA SER A 147 -1.48 -3.36 -1.46
C SER A 147 -2.74 -2.82 -2.15
N ALA A 148 -2.58 -2.14 -3.30
CA ALA A 148 -3.65 -1.62 -4.15
C ALA A 148 -4.11 -2.58 -5.27
N ARG A 149 -3.53 -3.78 -5.39
CA ARG A 149 -3.76 -4.70 -6.54
C ARG A 149 -5.23 -5.01 -6.83
N GLY A 150 -6.06 -5.07 -5.78
CA GLY A 150 -7.47 -5.39 -5.91
C GLY A 150 -8.33 -4.25 -6.43
N LEU A 151 -7.85 -3.00 -6.37
CA LEU A 151 -8.51 -1.84 -6.96
C LEU A 151 -8.44 -1.89 -8.49
N VAL A 152 -7.28 -2.26 -9.03
CA VAL A 152 -7.04 -2.37 -10.48
C VAL A 152 -7.83 -3.55 -11.08
N ARG A 153 -8.08 -4.60 -10.31
CA ARG A 153 -8.72 -5.84 -10.76
C ARG A 153 -10.23 -5.86 -10.63
N ARG A 154 -10.91 -4.73 -10.42
CA ARG A 154 -12.39 -4.70 -10.35
C ARG A 154 -13.00 -5.38 -11.59
N ARG A 155 -13.47 -6.62 -11.43
CA ARG A 155 -14.50 -7.18 -12.29
C ARG A 155 -15.78 -6.41 -11.99
N ALA A 156 -16.56 -6.13 -13.03
CA ALA A 156 -17.84 -5.45 -12.95
C ALA A 156 -18.66 -5.94 -11.74
N PRO A 157 -19.41 -5.05 -11.07
CA PRO A 157 -20.21 -5.42 -9.91
C PRO A 157 -21.01 -6.66 -10.23
N GLN A 158 -20.87 -7.71 -9.40
CA GLN A 158 -21.88 -8.75 -9.38
C GLN A 158 -23.15 -8.06 -8.89
N LEU A 159 -24.02 -7.71 -9.83
CA LEU A 159 -25.44 -7.51 -9.58
C LEU A 159 -25.86 -8.71 -8.73
N GLY A 160 -26.10 -8.46 -7.45
CA GLY A 160 -26.62 -9.48 -6.57
C GLY A 160 -27.88 -10.09 -7.20
N PRO A 161 -28.16 -11.38 -6.97
CA PRO A 161 -29.41 -11.99 -7.39
C PRO A 161 -30.55 -11.34 -6.59
N GLY A 162 -31.06 -10.22 -7.08
CA GLY A 162 -32.01 -9.37 -6.34
C GLY A 162 -32.14 -7.93 -6.82
N GLY A 163 -31.30 -7.46 -7.75
CA GLY A 163 -31.50 -6.18 -8.43
C GLY A 163 -32.71 -6.23 -9.37
N LYS A 164 -33.92 -6.14 -8.83
CA LYS A 164 -35.08 -5.70 -9.58
C LYS A 164 -34.86 -4.23 -9.92
N THR A 165 -34.72 -3.95 -11.20
CA THR A 165 -35.00 -2.62 -11.75
C THR A 165 -36.52 -2.49 -11.78
N ASP A 166 -37.05 -1.72 -10.83
CA ASP A 166 -38.34 -1.07 -11.02
C ASP A 166 -38.16 0.15 -11.96
#